data_AF-T0JSU0-F1
#
_entry.id   AF-T0JSU0-F1
#
_cell.length_a   1.000
_cell.length_b   1.000
_cell.length_c   1.000
_cell.angle_alpha   90.00
_cell.angle_beta   90.00
_cell.angle_gamma   90.00
#
_symmetry.space_group_name_H-M   'P 1'
#
loop_
_entity.id
_entity.type
_entity.pdbx_description
1 polymer ?
#
loop_
_entity_poly.entity_id
_entity_poly.type
_entity_poly.pdbx_seq_one_letter_code
_entity_poly.pdbx_strand_id
1 'polypeptide(L)'
;MIANGKMISSVTVIPSTKELRADIDKALYATLIPLGWKISNRDLNPFIVDSKHSCDAADNDEWIKLRITDGAIKSEKVCIDNRAYFLLAAENPKRECYDDKYGIGCSNLDGLPGTSDLGPLWGDVTRNDMVRGSINTFKAHGNKNQENPRVPGILDDEQIDAMAEVNIRAPYVFNFPICDVNTSFRGYYEGGLAGHIKKSYFPCNLNYDL
;
A
#
# COMPACT_ATOMS: atom_id res chain seq x y z
N MET A 1 7.94 -36.29 15.70
CA MET A 1 6.60 -36.82 16.01
C MET A 1 6.09 -37.54 14.75
N ILE A 2 5.48 -38.72 14.86
CA ILE A 2 4.94 -39.43 13.69
C ILE A 2 3.42 -39.21 13.68
N ALA A 3 2.90 -38.68 12.58
CA ALA A 3 1.47 -38.68 12.27
C ALA A 3 1.28 -39.34 10.90
N ASN A 4 0.33 -40.27 10.80
CA ASN A 4 -0.03 -40.95 9.54
C ASN A 4 1.14 -41.59 8.76
N GLY A 5 2.10 -42.21 9.46
CA GLY A 5 3.14 -43.02 8.83
C GLY A 5 4.18 -42.25 8.00
N LYS A 6 4.21 -40.92 8.08
CA LYS A 6 5.25 -40.08 7.47
C LYS A 6 6.14 -39.47 8.55
N MET A 7 7.45 -39.54 8.35
CA MET A 7 8.44 -38.84 9.16
C MET A 7 8.30 -37.34 8.92
N ILE A 8 7.74 -36.61 9.88
CA ILE A 8 7.81 -35.15 9.91
C ILE A 8 9.26 -34.81 10.29
N SER A 9 9.98 -34.20 9.34
CA SER A 9 11.32 -33.64 9.54
C SER A 9 11.39 -32.89 10.88
N SER A 10 12.41 -33.17 11.68
CA SER A 10 12.57 -32.75 13.07
C SER A 10 12.91 -31.27 13.26
N VAL A 11 12.35 -30.37 12.46
CA VAL A 11 12.47 -28.92 12.65
C VAL A 11 11.13 -28.24 12.43
N THR A 12 10.08 -28.71 13.08
CA THR A 12 9.00 -27.79 13.48
C THR A 12 9.54 -27.01 14.66
N VAL A 13 10.16 -25.86 14.39
CA VAL A 13 10.33 -24.83 15.44
C VAL A 13 8.92 -24.45 15.85
N ILE A 14 8.45 -25.00 16.96
CA ILE A 14 7.19 -24.57 17.53
C ILE A 14 7.45 -23.18 18.09
N PRO A 15 6.85 -22.11 17.54
CA PRO A 15 7.06 -20.77 18.05
C PRO A 15 6.65 -20.74 19.52
N SER A 16 7.40 -20.00 20.33
CA SER A 16 6.99 -19.68 21.68
C SER A 16 5.65 -18.94 21.66
N THR A 17 4.89 -19.00 22.75
CA THR A 17 3.64 -18.23 22.87
C THR A 17 3.84 -16.74 22.61
N LYS A 18 5.03 -16.21 22.90
CA LYS A 18 5.39 -14.81 22.64
C LYS A 18 5.57 -14.53 21.14
N GLU A 19 6.30 -15.39 20.43
CA GLU A 19 6.50 -15.27 18.99
C GLU A 19 5.17 -15.44 18.25
N LEU A 20 4.39 -16.46 18.63
CA LEU A 20 3.06 -16.68 18.07
C LEU A 20 2.14 -15.47 18.26
N ARG A 21 2.17 -14.84 19.43
CA ARG A 21 1.37 -13.63 19.69
C ARG A 21 1.83 -12.45 18.82
N ALA A 22 3.13 -12.25 18.66
CA ALA A 22 3.67 -11.19 17.82
C ALA A 22 3.26 -11.38 16.34
N ASP A 23 3.31 -12.62 15.83
CA ASP A 23 2.90 -12.93 14.47
C ASP A 23 1.40 -12.70 14.25
N ILE A 24 0.56 -13.09 15.23
CA ILE A 24 -0.89 -12.82 15.20
C ILE A 24 -1.16 -11.32 15.22
N ASP A 25 -0.51 -10.57 16.13
CA ASP A 25 -0.69 -9.11 16.23
C ASP A 25 -0.30 -8.46 14.89
N LYS A 26 0.83 -8.86 14.30
CA LYS A 26 1.31 -8.35 13.01
C LYS A 26 0.33 -8.62 11.87
N ALA A 27 -0.16 -9.85 11.74
CA ALA A 27 -1.13 -10.23 10.71
C ALA A 27 -2.47 -9.50 10.89
N LEU A 28 -2.92 -9.36 12.14
CA LEU A 28 -4.14 -8.63 12.48
C LEU A 28 -4.02 -7.16 12.08
N TYR A 29 -2.94 -6.48 12.47
CA TYR A 29 -2.74 -5.06 12.13
C TYR A 29 -2.50 -4.83 10.64
N ALA A 30 -1.85 -5.77 9.93
CA ALA A 30 -1.74 -5.71 8.48
C ALA A 30 -3.11 -5.67 7.78
N THR A 31 -4.14 -6.26 8.39
CA THR A 31 -5.53 -6.21 7.90
C THR A 31 -6.29 -4.98 8.41
N LEU A 32 -6.16 -4.68 9.71
CA LEU A 32 -6.95 -3.64 10.36
C LEU A 32 -6.53 -2.22 9.99
N ILE A 33 -5.25 -1.95 9.75
CA ILE A 33 -4.79 -0.59 9.41
C ILE A 33 -5.36 -0.14 8.05
N PRO A 34 -5.21 -0.90 6.94
CA PRO A 34 -5.84 -0.52 5.68
C PRO A 34 -7.36 -0.39 5.78
N LEU A 35 -8.01 -1.30 6.54
CA LEU A 35 -9.45 -1.23 6.78
C LEU A 35 -9.83 0.05 7.53
N GLY A 36 -9.06 0.43 8.54
CA GLY A 36 -9.25 1.64 9.33
C GLY A 36 -9.25 2.90 8.48
N TRP A 37 -8.32 3.02 7.53
CA TRP A 37 -8.33 4.14 6.56
C TRP A 37 -9.58 4.12 5.68
N LYS A 38 -9.95 2.94 5.15
CA LYS A 38 -11.11 2.77 4.27
C LYS A 38 -12.45 3.10 4.92
N ILE A 39 -12.62 2.78 6.20
CA ILE A 39 -13.87 3.03 6.94
C ILE A 39 -13.85 4.36 7.70
N SER A 40 -12.75 5.11 7.64
CA SER A 40 -12.67 6.39 8.33
C SER A 40 -13.66 7.40 7.72
N ASN A 41 -14.04 8.41 8.51
CA ASN A 41 -14.90 9.50 8.01
C ASN A 41 -14.16 10.48 7.08
N ARG A 42 -12.88 10.22 6.80
CA ARG A 42 -12.08 10.89 5.77
C ARG A 42 -12.09 9.95 4.58
N ASP A 43 -12.44 10.42 3.37
CA ASP A 43 -12.39 9.60 2.15
C ASP A 43 -10.92 9.34 1.77
N LEU A 44 -10.20 8.57 2.59
CA LEU A 44 -8.80 8.22 2.41
C LEU A 44 -8.71 7.06 1.43
N ASN A 45 -8.09 7.30 0.29
CA ASN A 45 -7.79 6.27 -0.69
C ASN A 45 -6.26 6.04 -0.70
N PRO A 46 -5.75 5.02 0.03
CA PRO A 46 -4.34 4.67 0.04
C PRO A 46 -3.86 4.22 -1.33
N PHE A 47 -2.70 4.70 -1.77
CA PHE A 47 -2.06 4.26 -3.00
C PHE A 47 -0.55 4.46 -2.93
N ILE A 48 0.16 3.90 -3.90
CA ILE A 48 1.62 3.96 -3.99
C ILE A 48 2.03 4.69 -5.26
N VAL A 49 2.84 5.73 -5.11
CA VAL A 49 3.57 6.34 -6.21
C VAL A 49 4.89 5.61 -6.41
N ASP A 50 5.09 5.01 -7.57
CA ASP A 50 6.39 4.58 -8.07
C ASP A 50 7.08 5.77 -8.70
N SER A 51 8.16 6.24 -8.08
CA SER A 51 8.84 7.47 -8.50
C SER A 51 9.54 7.34 -9.86
N LYS A 52 9.75 6.13 -10.38
CA LYS A 52 10.68 5.85 -11.50
C LYS A 52 12.14 6.25 -11.25
N HIS A 53 12.47 6.71 -10.05
CA HIS A 53 13.80 7.20 -9.69
C HIS A 53 14.46 6.34 -8.62
N SER A 54 15.79 6.50 -8.53
CA SER A 54 16.53 5.93 -7.42
C SER A 54 16.17 6.60 -6.10
N CYS A 55 16.47 5.91 -5.00
CA CYS A 55 16.25 6.41 -3.65
C CYS A 55 16.85 7.78 -3.36
N ASP A 56 18.00 8.06 -3.97
CA ASP A 56 18.75 9.31 -3.78
C ASP A 56 18.28 10.43 -4.73
N ALA A 57 17.68 10.07 -5.87
CA ALA A 57 17.24 11.02 -6.88
C ALA A 57 15.79 11.47 -6.70
N ALA A 58 14.92 10.61 -6.14
CA ALA A 58 13.48 10.86 -6.09
C ALA A 58 13.09 12.13 -5.34
N ASP A 59 13.79 12.46 -4.24
CA ASP A 59 13.50 13.66 -3.44
C ASP A 59 13.79 14.96 -4.18
N ASN A 60 14.51 14.88 -5.31
CA ASN A 60 14.91 16.01 -6.12
C ASN A 60 14.12 16.14 -7.43
N ASP A 61 13.27 15.17 -7.75
CA ASP A 61 12.44 15.21 -8.95
C ASP A 61 11.40 16.34 -8.89
N GLU A 62 11.25 17.06 -10.00
CA GLU A 62 10.38 18.23 -10.09
C GLU A 62 8.90 17.85 -10.00
N TRP A 63 8.50 16.73 -10.60
CA TRP A 63 7.10 16.27 -10.58
C TRP A 63 6.71 15.75 -9.19
N ILE A 64 7.63 15.05 -8.52
CA ILE A 64 7.47 14.65 -7.12
C ILE A 64 7.28 15.89 -6.22
N LYS A 65 8.17 16.88 -6.30
CA LYS A 65 8.06 18.13 -5.51
C LYS A 65 6.81 18.94 -5.83
N LEU A 66 6.38 18.94 -7.09
CA LEU A 66 5.21 19.68 -7.52
C LEU A 66 3.91 19.07 -6.99
N ARG A 67 3.87 17.74 -6.80
CA ARG A 67 2.61 17.00 -6.59
C ARG A 67 2.49 16.28 -5.26
N ILE A 68 3.58 16.13 -4.51
CA ILE A 68 3.61 15.52 -3.19
C ILE A 68 4.05 16.58 -2.18
N THR A 69 3.50 16.57 -0.97
CA THR A 69 3.92 17.50 0.08
C THR A 69 5.38 17.25 0.50
N ASP A 70 6.10 18.30 0.91
CA ASP A 70 7.46 18.15 1.45
C ASP A 70 7.51 17.24 2.68
N GLY A 71 6.41 17.22 3.47
CA GLY A 71 6.24 16.31 4.60
C GLY A 71 6.25 14.86 4.12
N ALA A 72 5.38 14.53 3.16
CA ALA A 72 5.26 13.17 2.64
C ALA A 72 6.49 12.71 1.86
N ILE A 73 7.19 13.58 1.12
CA ILE A 73 8.46 13.23 0.47
C ILE A 73 9.47 12.71 1.51
N LYS A 74 9.53 13.34 2.68
CA LYS A 74 10.43 12.95 3.77
C LYS A 74 9.91 11.73 4.56
N SER A 75 8.61 11.71 4.85
CA SER A 75 8.04 10.74 5.78
C SER A 75 7.54 9.47 5.12
N GLU A 76 7.13 9.48 3.85
CA GLU A 76 6.42 8.36 3.23
C GLU A 76 7.26 7.53 2.26
N LYS A 77 8.47 7.98 1.93
CA LYS A 77 9.38 7.26 1.03
C LYS A 77 9.75 5.89 1.57
N VAL A 78 9.69 4.89 0.70
CA VAL A 78 10.16 3.51 0.89
C VAL A 78 11.10 3.16 -0.26
N CYS A 79 12.23 2.55 0.08
CA CYS A 79 13.27 2.17 -0.84
C CYS A 79 13.30 0.66 -1.06
N ILE A 80 12.97 0.22 -2.27
CA ILE A 80 12.95 -1.18 -2.66
C ILE A 80 13.85 -1.35 -3.87
N ASP A 81 14.93 -2.11 -3.70
CA ASP A 81 15.86 -2.47 -4.77
C ASP A 81 16.43 -1.24 -5.51
N ASN A 82 16.84 -0.24 -4.73
CA ASN A 82 17.28 1.10 -5.18
C ASN A 82 16.24 1.89 -5.98
N ARG A 83 14.95 1.58 -5.84
CA ARG A 83 13.86 2.34 -6.43
C ARG A 83 12.97 2.93 -5.34
N ALA A 84 12.64 4.21 -5.48
CA ALA A 84 11.84 4.94 -4.51
C ALA A 84 10.34 4.81 -4.81
N TYR A 85 9.58 4.55 -3.75
CA TYR A 85 8.13 4.50 -3.75
C TYR A 85 7.59 5.39 -2.62
N PHE A 86 6.43 6.00 -2.78
CA PHE A 86 5.79 6.82 -1.74
C PHE A 86 4.40 6.25 -1.43
N LEU A 87 4.10 6.00 -0.16
CA LEU A 87 2.77 5.60 0.30
C LEU A 87 1.95 6.84 0.62
N LEU A 88 0.89 7.09 -0.15
CA LEU A 88 0.15 8.36 -0.10
C LEU A 88 -1.35 8.13 0.04
N ALA A 89 -2.06 9.21 0.38
CA ALA A 89 -3.51 9.28 0.42
C ALA A 89 -4.03 10.19 -0.71
N ALA A 90 -4.97 9.68 -1.50
CA ALA A 90 -5.84 10.52 -2.29
C ALA A 90 -7.11 10.77 -1.48
N GLU A 91 -7.23 11.99 -0.93
CA GLU A 91 -8.41 12.40 -0.17
C GLU A 91 -9.61 12.68 -1.10
N ASN A 92 -10.70 13.27 -0.62
CA ASN A 92 -11.85 13.54 -1.48
C ASN A 92 -11.51 14.61 -2.54
N PRO A 93 -11.36 14.25 -3.84
CA PRO A 93 -10.96 15.20 -4.86
C PRO A 93 -12.02 16.28 -5.12
N LYS A 94 -13.29 16.10 -4.71
CA LYS A 94 -14.29 17.18 -4.79
C LYS A 94 -14.02 18.33 -3.82
N ARG A 95 -13.25 18.08 -2.76
CA ARG A 95 -12.83 19.08 -1.77
C ARG A 95 -11.44 19.60 -2.07
N GLU A 96 -10.59 18.74 -2.60
CA GLU A 96 -9.17 19.02 -2.81
C GLU A 96 -8.82 19.49 -4.22
N CYS A 97 -9.72 19.32 -5.19
CA CYS A 97 -9.54 19.83 -6.55
C CYS A 97 -10.48 21.01 -6.82
N TYR A 98 -9.98 21.97 -7.58
CA TYR A 98 -10.69 23.20 -7.94
C TYR A 98 -10.58 23.45 -9.45
N ASP A 99 -11.64 24.05 -9.97
CA ASP A 99 -11.72 24.59 -11.33
C ASP A 99 -12.02 26.09 -11.18
N ASP A 100 -11.03 26.92 -11.49
CA ASP A 100 -11.17 28.37 -11.43
C ASP A 100 -10.68 29.06 -12.72
N LYS A 101 -10.86 30.37 -12.79
CA LYS A 101 -10.50 31.17 -13.98
C LYS A 101 -9.00 31.18 -14.31
N TYR A 102 -8.15 30.73 -13.38
CA TYR A 102 -6.69 30.67 -13.52
C TYR A 102 -6.19 29.27 -13.87
N GLY A 103 -7.07 28.28 -13.88
CA GLY A 103 -6.79 26.94 -14.32
C GLY A 103 -7.43 25.89 -13.44
N ILE A 104 -6.99 24.66 -13.64
CA ILE A 104 -7.55 23.51 -12.96
C ILE A 104 -6.44 22.83 -12.18
N GLY A 105 -6.68 22.55 -10.89
CA GLY A 105 -5.67 22.05 -9.98
C GLY A 105 -6.23 21.18 -8.85
N CYS A 106 -5.33 20.49 -8.15
CA CYS A 106 -5.64 19.75 -6.93
C CYS A 106 -4.55 20.04 -5.89
N SER A 107 -4.92 19.94 -4.61
CA SER A 107 -3.97 19.90 -3.50
C SER A 107 -2.90 18.84 -3.73
N ASN A 108 -1.69 19.10 -3.24
CA ASN A 108 -0.61 18.12 -3.26
C ASN A 108 -1.03 16.88 -2.46
N LEU A 109 -0.58 15.72 -2.94
CA LEU A 109 -0.78 14.42 -2.32
C LEU A 109 0.04 14.35 -1.02
N ASP A 110 -0.56 13.81 0.03
CA ASP A 110 0.06 13.73 1.36
C ASP A 110 0.07 12.29 1.88
N GLY A 111 0.75 12.06 2.99
CA GLY A 111 0.80 10.77 3.67
C GLY A 111 -0.55 10.39 4.30
N LEU A 112 -0.71 9.10 4.59
CA LEU A 112 -1.86 8.61 5.34
C LEU A 112 -1.74 8.99 6.82
N PRO A 113 -2.82 9.34 7.51
CA PRO A 113 -2.75 9.62 8.95
C PRO A 113 -2.30 8.38 9.72
N GLY A 114 -1.38 8.58 10.67
CA GLY A 114 -0.85 7.54 11.54
C GLY A 114 0.32 6.73 10.95
N THR A 115 0.79 7.03 9.74
CA THR A 115 1.95 6.35 9.15
C THR A 115 3.24 6.57 9.94
N SER A 116 3.35 7.69 10.66
CA SER A 116 4.46 7.99 11.57
C SER A 116 4.49 7.09 12.81
N ASP A 117 3.34 6.54 13.20
CA ASP A 117 3.19 5.76 14.44
C ASP A 117 3.33 4.25 14.20
N LEU A 118 3.42 3.83 12.92
CA LEU A 118 3.67 2.43 12.51
C LEU A 118 4.93 1.86 13.18
N GLY A 119 4.95 0.54 13.37
CA GLY A 119 6.00 -0.16 14.11
C GLY A 119 5.47 -0.83 15.38
N PRO A 120 6.15 -0.74 16.53
CA PRO A 120 5.84 -1.55 17.71
C PRO A 120 4.41 -1.45 18.24
N LEU A 121 3.79 -0.27 18.15
CA LEU A 121 2.40 -0.07 18.57
C LEU A 121 1.39 -0.81 17.70
N TRP A 122 1.78 -1.15 16.47
CA TRP A 122 0.92 -1.72 15.45
C TRP A 122 1.44 -3.09 14.99
N GLY A 123 1.88 -3.91 15.94
CA GLY A 123 2.36 -5.27 15.67
C GLY A 123 3.57 -5.32 14.75
N ASP A 124 4.46 -4.33 14.84
CA ASP A 124 5.65 -4.21 14.00
C ASP A 124 5.34 -4.18 12.49
N VAL A 125 4.14 -3.73 12.10
CA VAL A 125 3.80 -3.44 10.71
C VAL A 125 4.48 -2.14 10.29
N THR A 126 5.19 -2.18 9.16
CA THR A 126 5.93 -1.03 8.63
C THR A 126 5.39 -0.57 7.27
N ARG A 127 5.71 0.68 6.87
CA ARG A 127 5.46 1.15 5.49
C ARG A 127 6.13 0.27 4.44
N ASN A 128 7.32 -0.24 4.74
CA ASN A 128 8.01 -1.17 3.83
C ASN A 128 7.25 -2.48 3.64
N ASP A 129 6.57 -2.99 4.66
CA ASP A 129 5.71 -4.17 4.53
C ASP A 129 4.53 -3.90 3.59
N MET A 130 3.87 -2.75 3.79
CA MET A 130 2.73 -2.30 2.98
C MET A 130 3.10 -2.12 1.49
N VAL A 131 4.19 -1.40 1.23
CA VAL A 131 4.64 -1.09 -0.14
C VAL A 131 5.14 -2.36 -0.83
N ARG A 132 6.01 -3.13 -0.18
CA ARG A 132 6.54 -4.38 -0.77
C ARG A 132 5.45 -5.42 -0.96
N GLY A 133 4.52 -5.54 -0.01
CA GLY A 133 3.35 -6.42 -0.12
C GLY A 133 2.45 -6.04 -1.30
N SER A 134 2.17 -4.75 -1.49
CA SER A 134 1.38 -4.28 -2.63
C SER A 134 2.09 -4.49 -3.97
N ILE A 135 3.41 -4.34 -4.04
CA ILE A 135 4.20 -4.68 -5.24
C ILE A 135 4.12 -6.17 -5.53
N ASN A 136 4.23 -7.03 -4.52
CA ASN A 136 4.09 -8.47 -4.68
C ASN A 136 2.69 -8.84 -5.20
N THR A 137 1.65 -8.20 -4.67
CA THR A 137 0.27 -8.30 -5.15
C THR A 137 0.11 -7.88 -6.61
N PHE A 138 0.70 -6.74 -6.98
CA PHE A 138 0.67 -6.23 -8.35
C PHE A 138 1.33 -7.21 -9.33
N LYS A 139 2.48 -7.77 -8.97
CA LYS A 139 3.21 -8.76 -9.77
C LYS A 139 2.43 -10.08 -9.89
N ALA A 140 1.90 -10.58 -8.77
CA ALA A 140 1.07 -11.79 -8.75
C ALA A 140 -0.20 -11.64 -9.60
N HIS A 141 -0.71 -10.42 -9.71
CA HIS A 141 -1.86 -10.06 -10.54
C HIS A 141 -1.47 -9.66 -11.98
N GLY A 142 -0.36 -10.21 -12.50
CA GLY A 142 0.05 -10.03 -13.90
C GLY A 142 0.48 -8.59 -14.25
N ASN A 143 1.10 -7.90 -13.28
CA ASN A 143 1.52 -6.50 -13.38
C ASN A 143 0.35 -5.54 -13.59
N LYS A 144 -0.72 -5.70 -12.80
CA LYS A 144 -1.93 -4.86 -12.89
C LYS A 144 -2.51 -4.56 -11.51
N ASN A 145 -3.07 -3.38 -11.39
CA ASN A 145 -3.93 -3.04 -10.24
C ASN A 145 -5.23 -3.87 -10.29
N GLN A 146 -5.94 -3.93 -9.18
CA GLN A 146 -7.11 -4.79 -9.03
C GLN A 146 -8.40 -3.98 -9.16
N GLU A 147 -9.33 -4.43 -10.01
CA GLU A 147 -10.68 -3.85 -10.13
C GLU A 147 -11.62 -4.31 -9.01
N ASN A 148 -11.43 -5.54 -8.54
CA ASN A 148 -12.19 -6.11 -7.43
C ASN A 148 -11.19 -6.73 -6.45
N PRO A 149 -10.47 -5.90 -5.67
CA PRO A 149 -9.53 -6.42 -4.72
C PRO A 149 -10.24 -7.32 -3.71
N ARG A 150 -9.61 -8.44 -3.38
CA ARG A 150 -10.08 -9.30 -2.30
C ARG A 150 -10.20 -8.48 -1.02
N VAL A 151 -11.22 -8.76 -0.23
CA VAL A 151 -11.39 -8.12 1.08
C VAL A 151 -10.20 -8.54 1.95
N PRO A 152 -9.42 -7.58 2.50
CA PRO A 152 -8.36 -7.91 3.43
C PRO A 152 -8.87 -8.79 4.56
N GLY A 153 -8.15 -9.88 4.88
CA GLY A 153 -8.51 -10.82 5.93
C GLY A 153 -9.30 -12.06 5.50
N ILE A 154 -9.67 -12.19 4.21
CA ILE A 154 -10.12 -13.46 3.64
C ILE A 154 -8.92 -14.08 2.90
N LEU A 155 -8.26 -15.03 3.57
CA LEU A 155 -7.10 -15.74 3.05
C LEU A 155 -7.50 -17.15 2.66
N ASP A 156 -7.07 -17.61 1.49
CA ASP A 156 -7.11 -19.03 1.11
C ASP A 156 -5.86 -19.77 1.63
N ASP A 157 -5.86 -21.10 1.52
CA ASP A 157 -4.77 -21.95 2.05
C ASP A 157 -3.42 -21.58 1.43
N GLU A 158 -3.38 -21.26 0.13
CA GLU A 158 -2.16 -20.84 -0.58
C GLU A 158 -1.60 -19.53 -0.03
N GLN A 159 -2.48 -18.59 0.34
CA GLN A 159 -2.08 -17.33 0.96
C GLN A 159 -1.62 -17.50 2.40
N ILE A 160 -2.24 -18.41 3.17
CA ILE A 160 -1.79 -18.76 4.51
C ILE A 160 -0.39 -19.38 4.45
N ASP A 161 -0.15 -20.27 3.49
CA ASP A 161 1.17 -20.85 3.24
C ASP A 161 2.18 -19.78 2.81
N ALA A 162 1.81 -18.88 1.88
CA ALA A 162 2.67 -17.77 1.48
C ALA A 162 2.98 -16.81 2.66
N MET A 163 2.02 -16.57 3.56
CA MET A 163 2.27 -15.80 4.78
C MET A 163 3.19 -16.53 5.75
N ALA A 164 3.15 -17.86 5.81
CA ALA A 164 4.12 -18.63 6.59
C ALA A 164 5.55 -18.51 6.03
N GLU A 165 5.70 -18.30 4.72
CA GLU A 165 7.01 -18.16 4.06
C GLU A 165 7.55 -16.72 4.02
N VAL A 166 6.72 -15.74 3.67
CA VAL A 166 7.14 -14.34 3.42
C VAL A 166 6.44 -13.30 4.32
N ASN A 167 5.73 -13.75 5.36
CA ASN A 167 5.00 -12.93 6.33
C ASN A 167 3.90 -12.06 5.64
N ILE A 168 3.49 -10.95 6.26
CA ILE A 168 2.48 -10.01 5.76
C ILE A 168 2.84 -9.32 4.42
N ARG A 169 4.02 -9.62 3.85
CA ARG A 169 4.42 -9.16 2.51
C ARG A 169 3.96 -10.12 1.41
N ALA A 170 3.31 -11.23 1.76
CA ALA A 170 2.72 -12.15 0.80
C ALA A 170 1.78 -11.40 -0.16
N PRO A 171 1.71 -11.81 -1.44
CA PRO A 171 0.69 -11.29 -2.36
C PRO A 171 -0.71 -11.34 -1.73
N TYR A 172 -1.50 -10.32 -2.04
CA TYR A 172 -2.89 -10.09 -1.63
C TYR A 172 -3.13 -9.72 -0.16
N VAL A 173 -2.09 -9.66 0.70
CA VAL A 173 -2.23 -9.10 2.05
C VAL A 173 -2.44 -7.58 1.98
N PHE A 174 -1.56 -6.89 1.25
CA PHE A 174 -1.73 -5.48 0.90
C PHE A 174 -2.01 -5.35 -0.59
N ASN A 175 -2.96 -4.49 -0.95
CA ASN A 175 -3.48 -4.37 -2.31
C ASN A 175 -3.61 -2.91 -2.77
N PHE A 176 -2.72 -2.04 -2.27
CA PHE A 176 -2.74 -0.64 -2.66
C PHE A 176 -2.39 -0.48 -4.15
N PRO A 177 -3.15 0.33 -4.90
CA PRO A 177 -2.86 0.55 -6.30
C PRO A 177 -1.53 1.28 -6.48
N ILE A 178 -0.83 0.94 -7.57
CA ILE A 178 0.49 1.47 -7.89
C ILE A 178 0.45 2.18 -9.24
N CYS A 179 1.04 3.37 -9.30
CA CYS A 179 1.25 4.10 -10.54
C CYS A 179 2.33 5.18 -10.37
N ASP A 180 2.71 5.88 -11.44
CA ASP A 180 3.60 7.03 -11.37
C ASP A 180 2.88 8.30 -10.87
N VAL A 181 3.65 9.35 -10.57
CA VAL A 181 3.13 10.63 -10.04
C VAL A 181 2.19 11.36 -11.01
N ASN A 182 2.41 11.24 -12.32
CA ASN A 182 1.57 11.90 -13.32
C ASN A 182 0.25 11.16 -13.49
N THR A 183 0.31 9.83 -13.54
CA THR A 183 -0.86 8.96 -13.62
C THR A 183 -1.76 9.15 -12.40
N SER A 184 -1.18 9.11 -11.19
CA SER A 184 -1.94 9.32 -9.94
C SER A 184 -2.58 10.71 -9.89
N PHE A 185 -1.84 11.78 -10.22
CA PHE A 185 -2.44 13.13 -10.20
C PHE A 185 -3.56 13.28 -11.23
N ARG A 186 -3.38 12.75 -12.45
CA ARG A 186 -4.44 12.78 -13.46
C ARG A 186 -5.70 12.05 -12.98
N GLY A 187 -5.55 10.85 -12.43
CA GLY A 187 -6.69 10.10 -11.91
C GLY A 187 -7.32 10.78 -10.68
N TYR A 188 -6.52 11.42 -9.83
CA TYR A 188 -6.99 12.22 -8.69
C TYR A 188 -7.88 13.37 -9.17
N TYR A 189 -7.38 14.11 -10.15
CA TYR A 189 -8.08 15.21 -10.81
C TYR A 189 -9.39 14.75 -11.49
N GLU A 190 -9.34 13.72 -12.34
CA GLU A 190 -10.52 13.15 -13.00
C GLU A 190 -11.56 12.64 -11.99
N GLY A 191 -11.10 12.13 -10.83
CA GLY A 191 -11.96 11.76 -9.72
C GLY A 191 -12.79 12.94 -9.17
N GLY A 192 -12.21 14.15 -9.15
CA GLY A 192 -12.88 15.38 -8.73
C GLY A 192 -13.97 15.82 -9.70
N LEU A 193 -13.73 15.66 -11.00
CA LEU A 193 -14.68 16.03 -12.05
C LEU A 193 -15.83 15.03 -12.23
N ALA A 194 -15.52 13.73 -12.25
CA ALA A 194 -16.44 12.70 -12.73
C ALA A 194 -16.89 11.70 -11.64
N GLY A 195 -16.41 11.84 -10.40
CA GLY A 195 -16.81 10.96 -9.29
C GLY A 195 -16.26 9.53 -9.38
N HIS A 196 -15.13 9.33 -10.07
CA HIS A 196 -14.44 8.04 -10.24
C HIS A 196 -13.75 7.51 -8.96
N ILE A 197 -13.90 8.22 -7.84
CA ILE A 197 -13.36 7.88 -6.50
C ILE A 197 -13.75 6.49 -5.97
N LYS A 198 -14.77 5.84 -6.55
CA LYS A 198 -15.25 4.52 -6.08
C LYS A 198 -14.48 3.33 -6.64
N LYS A 199 -13.56 3.56 -7.59
CA LYS A 199 -12.75 2.49 -8.17
C LYS A 199 -11.69 2.07 -7.16
N SER A 200 -11.52 0.77 -6.96
CA SER A 200 -10.50 0.19 -6.07
C SER A 200 -9.06 0.57 -6.43
N TYR A 201 -8.83 0.90 -7.70
CA TYR A 201 -7.52 1.31 -8.20
C TYR A 201 -7.33 2.82 -8.24
N PHE A 202 -8.29 3.62 -7.77
CA PHE A 202 -8.16 5.07 -7.65
C PHE A 202 -7.01 5.42 -6.68
N PRO A 203 -6.19 6.46 -6.96
CA PRO A 203 -6.23 7.38 -8.11
C PRO A 203 -5.40 6.89 -9.32
N CYS A 204 -4.93 5.65 -9.31
CA CYS A 204 -4.20 5.05 -10.42
C CYS A 204 -5.13 4.54 -11.53
N ASN A 205 -4.53 3.84 -12.50
CA ASN A 205 -5.21 3.11 -13.56
C ASN A 205 -5.11 1.60 -13.35
N LEU A 206 -5.98 0.83 -14.02
CA LEU A 206 -5.94 -0.64 -13.94
C LEU A 206 -4.62 -1.21 -14.48
N ASN A 207 -4.18 -0.70 -15.62
CA ASN A 207 -2.91 -1.09 -16.25
C ASN A 207 -1.84 -0.05 -15.92
N TYR A 208 -0.67 -0.51 -15.51
CA TYR A 208 0.51 0.30 -15.24
C TYR A 208 1.74 -0.58 -15.50
N ASP A 209 2.84 0.03 -15.97
CA ASP A 209 4.10 -0.68 -16.13
C ASP A 209 5.02 -0.27 -14.99
N LEU A 210 5.37 -1.23 -14.13
CA LEU A 210 6.24 -1.01 -12.97
C LEU A 210 7.71 -0.94 -13.40
#